data_AF-A0A2D4HZ01-F1
#
_entry.id   AF-A0A2D4HZ01-F1
#
_cell.length_a   1.000
_cell.length_b   1.000
_cell.length_c   1.000
_cell.angle_alpha   90.00
_cell.angle_beta   90.00
_cell.angle_gamma   90.00
#
_symmetry.space_group_name_H-M   'P 1'
#
loop_
_entity.id
_entity.type
_entity.pdbx_description
1 polymer ?
#
loop_
_entity_poly.entity_id
_entity_poly.type
_entity_poly.pdbx_seq_one_letter_code
_entity_poly.pdbx_strand_id
1 'polypeptide(L)'
;FSCYLQEKIVQIWEGLDSSCGIPAEMPMARPGICWDEFDLVTLEAVDSLLGKLNTTTCLLDPCPSWLVAATREVTCGWFQSIINASLREGYMPPALKEAVVRPLLNKP
;
A
#
# COMPACT_ATOMS: atom_id res chain seq x y z
N PHE A 1 -27.42 5.15 10.87
CA PHE A 1 -26.32 5.59 9.99
C PHE A 1 -25.06 4.75 10.18
N SER A 2 -24.64 4.45 11.42
CA SER A 2 -23.55 3.50 11.70
C SER A 2 -23.81 2.09 11.18
N CYS A 3 -25.03 1.55 11.37
CA CYS A 3 -25.37 0.19 10.92
C CYS A 3 -25.27 0.02 9.40
N TYR A 4 -25.65 1.03 8.62
CA TYR A 4 -25.56 1.00 7.15
C TYR A 4 -24.10 0.91 6.65
N LEU A 5 -23.16 1.60 7.30
CA LEU A 5 -21.74 1.51 6.96
C LEU A 5 -21.17 0.14 7.33
N GLN A 6 -21.57 -0.41 8.47
CA GLN A 6 -21.15 -1.75 8.90
C GLN A 6 -21.68 -2.83 7.95
N GLU A 7 -22.95 -2.74 7.55
CA GLU A 7 -23.55 -3.65 6.55
C GLU A 7 -22.84 -3.55 5.20
N LYS A 8 -22.51 -2.35 4.72
CA LYS A 8 -21.74 -2.19 3.48
C LYS A 8 -20.34 -2.78 3.57
N ILE A 9 -19.66 -2.63 4.71
CA ILE A 9 -18.33 -3.24 4.91
C ILE A 9 -18.46 -4.76 4.84
N VAL A 10 -19.43 -5.35 5.55
CA VAL A 10 -19.68 -6.79 5.53
C VAL A 10 -19.97 -7.28 4.10
N GLN A 11 -20.84 -6.61 3.36
CA GLN A 11 -21.15 -6.97 1.97
C GLN A 11 -19.93 -6.92 1.03
N ILE A 12 -19.01 -5.97 1.24
CA ILE A 12 -17.76 -5.90 0.45
C ILE A 12 -16.86 -7.09 0.80
N TRP A 13 -16.71 -7.42 2.08
CA TRP A 13 -15.94 -8.57 2.53
C TRP A 13 -16.53 -9.89 2.04
N GLU A 14 -17.84 -10.07 2.16
CA GLU A 14 -18.55 -11.25 1.63
C GLU A 14 -18.44 -11.35 0.11
N GLY A 15 -18.48 -10.24 -0.62
CA GLY A 15 -18.28 -10.23 -2.07
C GLY A 15 -16.85 -10.60 -2.49
N LEU A 16 -15.85 -10.19 -1.70
CA LEU A 16 -14.45 -10.56 -1.89
C LEU A 16 -14.22 -12.05 -1.58
N ASP A 17 -14.75 -12.54 -0.46
CA ASP A 17 -14.65 -13.94 -0.07
C ASP A 17 -15.47 -14.87 -0.97
N SER A 18 -16.61 -14.40 -1.50
CA SER A 18 -17.42 -15.14 -2.48
C SER A 18 -16.72 -15.30 -3.84
N SER A 19 -15.71 -14.49 -4.14
CA SER A 19 -14.84 -14.70 -5.31
C SER A 19 -13.74 -15.74 -5.05
N CYS A 20 -13.55 -16.16 -3.80
CA CYS A 20 -12.65 -17.23 -3.38
C CYS A 20 -13.34 -18.60 -3.44
N GLY A 21 -13.98 -18.90 -4.57
CA GLY A 21 -14.22 -20.28 -4.96
C GLY A 21 -12.99 -20.75 -5.71
N ILE A 22 -12.13 -21.56 -5.11
CA ILE A 22 -11.18 -22.37 -5.87
C ILE A 22 -11.98 -23.57 -6.41
N PRO A 23 -12.23 -23.66 -7.74
CA PRO A 23 -12.60 -24.94 -8.31
C PRO A 23 -11.32 -25.79 -8.29
N ALA A 24 -11.43 -26.97 -7.69
CA ALA A 24 -10.43 -28.01 -7.88
C ALA A 24 -10.16 -28.19 -9.38
N GLU A 25 -8.89 -28.05 -9.76
CA GLU A 25 -8.33 -28.43 -11.07
C GLU A 25 -9.04 -27.87 -12.31
N MET A 26 -8.97 -26.55 -12.49
CA MET A 26 -8.77 -26.02 -13.85
C MET A 26 -7.27 -25.78 -14.04
N PRO A 27 -6.65 -26.19 -15.16
CA PRO A 27 -5.36 -25.63 -15.54
C PRO A 27 -5.62 -24.18 -15.90
N MET A 28 -5.65 -23.35 -14.86
CA MET A 28 -5.53 -21.92 -14.98
C MET A 28 -4.18 -21.70 -15.64
N ALA A 29 -4.20 -21.59 -16.97
CA ALA A 29 -3.28 -20.71 -17.65
C ALA A 29 -3.60 -19.30 -17.14
N ARG A 30 -3.23 -19.03 -15.88
CA ARG A 30 -2.86 -17.70 -15.45
C ARG A 30 -1.91 -17.23 -16.56
N PRO A 31 -2.08 -16.06 -17.16
CA PRO A 31 -0.94 -15.41 -17.79
C PRO A 31 0.12 -15.41 -16.71
N GLY A 32 1.07 -16.34 -16.82
CA GLY A 32 2.11 -16.60 -15.84
C GLY A 32 3.12 -15.49 -15.97
N ILE A 33 2.70 -14.27 -15.69
CA ILE A 33 3.60 -13.17 -15.46
C ILE A 33 4.10 -13.40 -14.04
N CYS A 34 5.01 -14.37 -13.94
CA CYS A 34 5.87 -14.52 -12.78
C CYS A 34 6.85 -13.35 -12.88
N TRP A 35 6.64 -12.35 -12.04
CA TRP A 35 7.63 -11.31 -11.86
C TRP A 35 8.76 -11.94 -11.04
N ASP A 36 9.68 -12.61 -11.73
CA ASP A 36 10.81 -13.30 -11.11
C ASP A 36 11.79 -12.30 -10.47
N GLU A 37 11.84 -11.07 -10.99
CA GLU A 37 12.75 -10.03 -10.52
C GLU A 37 12.12 -8.64 -10.68
N PHE A 38 12.50 -7.74 -9.78
CA PHE A 38 12.18 -6.32 -9.85
C PHE A 38 13.46 -5.51 -10.04
N ASP A 39 13.41 -4.53 -10.92
CA ASP A 39 14.45 -3.52 -10.99
C ASP A 39 14.50 -2.74 -9.67
N LEU A 40 15.71 -2.59 -9.14
CA LEU A 40 15.91 -1.82 -7.92
C LEU A 40 15.69 -0.34 -8.20
N VAL A 41 15.04 0.30 -7.24
CA VAL A 41 14.76 1.72 -7.28
C VAL A 41 16.06 2.48 -6.99
N THR A 42 16.35 3.50 -7.82
CA THR A 42 17.49 4.40 -7.63
C THR A 42 17.18 5.47 -6.58
N LEU A 43 18.22 6.10 -6.04
CA LEU A 43 18.05 7.15 -5.04
C LEU A 43 17.31 8.36 -5.64
N GLU A 44 17.60 8.70 -6.90
CA GLU A 44 16.96 9.82 -7.62
C GLU A 44 15.47 9.56 -7.87
N ALA A 45 15.08 8.31 -8.09
CA ALA A 45 13.68 7.94 -8.24
C ALA A 45 12.91 8.12 -6.92
N VAL A 46 13.50 7.68 -5.79
CA VAL A 46 12.92 7.90 -4.46
C VAL A 46 12.87 9.39 -4.13
N ASP A 47 13.93 10.13 -4.44
CA ASP A 47 14.01 11.55 -4.21
C ASP A 47 12.92 12.29 -5.00
N SER A 48 12.80 12.02 -6.31
CA SER A 48 11.75 12.56 -7.17
C SER A 48 10.35 12.24 -6.64
N LEU A 49 10.15 11.02 -6.13
CA LEU A 49 8.89 10.60 -5.53
C LEU A 49 8.58 11.43 -4.28
N LEU A 50 9.51 11.51 -3.32
CA LEU A 50 9.36 12.29 -2.09
C LEU A 50 9.06 13.77 -2.38
N GLY A 51 9.62 14.33 -3.45
CA GLY A 51 9.33 15.71 -3.88
C GLY A 51 7.94 15.94 -4.48
N LYS A 52 7.27 14.87 -4.92
CA LYS A 52 5.91 14.92 -5.51
C LYS A 52 4.82 14.50 -4.52
N LEU A 53 5.19 13.95 -3.36
CA LEU A 53 4.23 13.52 -2.36
C LEU A 53 3.48 14.71 -1.77
N ASN A 54 2.17 14.52 -1.62
CA ASN A 54 1.33 15.37 -0.79
C ASN A 54 1.73 15.23 0.68
N THR A 55 1.71 16.34 1.42
CA THR A 55 2.00 16.41 2.86
C THR A 55 0.83 15.92 3.70
N THR A 56 0.31 14.74 3.36
CA THR A 56 -0.73 14.07 4.13
C THR A 56 -0.09 13.15 5.15
N THR A 57 -0.65 13.15 6.36
CA THR A 57 -0.25 12.22 7.42
C THR A 57 -1.48 11.59 8.05
N CYS A 58 -1.36 10.32 8.40
CA CYS A 58 -2.35 9.57 9.14
C CYS A 58 -1.83 9.17 10.54
N LEU A 59 -2.74 8.65 11.38
CA LEU A 59 -2.40 8.27 12.76
C LEU A 59 -1.46 7.06 12.85
N LEU A 60 -1.38 6.24 11.80
CA LEU A 60 -0.51 5.07 11.74
C LEU A 60 0.87 5.38 11.16
N ASP A 61 1.09 6.60 10.67
CA ASP A 61 2.39 6.96 10.14
C ASP A 61 3.41 7.02 11.28
N PRO A 62 4.62 6.46 11.09
CA PRO A 62 5.66 6.47 12.12
C PRO A 62 6.15 7.89 12.44
N CYS A 63 5.98 8.83 11.50
CA CYS A 63 6.25 10.24 11.70
C CYS A 63 5.44 11.10 10.73
N PRO A 64 5.26 12.41 11.03
CA PRO A 64 4.60 13.32 10.12
C PRO A 64 5.35 13.52 8.79
N SER A 65 4.61 13.69 7.70
CA SER A 65 5.13 13.89 6.34
C SER A 65 5.98 15.16 6.21
N TRP A 66 5.69 16.21 6.99
CA TRP A 66 6.53 17.40 7.04
C TRP A 66 7.94 17.10 7.56
N LEU A 67 8.08 16.16 8.49
CA LEU A 67 9.38 15.78 9.05
C LEU A 67 10.18 15.02 8.00
N VAL A 68 9.53 14.07 7.31
CA VAL A 68 10.13 13.35 6.18
C VAL A 68 10.61 14.31 5.09
N ALA A 69 9.81 15.33 4.76
CA ALA A 69 10.20 16.36 3.80
C ALA A 69 11.40 17.20 4.29
N ALA A 70 11.40 17.59 5.57
CA ALA A 70 12.48 18.37 6.17
C ALA A 70 13.80 17.59 6.27
N THR A 71 13.74 16.27 6.44
CA THR A 71 14.91 15.39 6.54
C THR A 71 15.16 14.58 5.27
N ARG A 72 14.62 15.02 4.12
CA ARG A 72 14.61 14.27 2.86
C ARG A 72 15.98 13.77 2.44
N GLU A 73 17.01 14.60 2.57
CA GLU A 73 18.40 14.25 2.23
C GLU A 73 18.90 13.02 2.99
N VAL A 74 18.46 12.86 4.25
CA VAL A 74 18.84 11.73 5.11
C VAL A 74 17.91 10.55 4.92
N THR A 75 16.61 10.79 4.81
CA THR A 75 15.60 9.71 4.76
C THR A 75 15.51 9.03 3.39
N CYS A 76 15.95 9.67 2.31
CA CYS A 76 15.86 9.12 0.95
C CYS A 76 16.57 7.76 0.84
N GLY A 77 17.79 7.63 1.37
CA GLY A 77 18.52 6.37 1.38
C GLY A 77 17.86 5.28 2.22
N TRP A 78 17.17 5.66 3.31
CA TRP A 78 16.42 4.70 4.14
C TRP A 78 15.21 4.16 3.38
N PHE A 79 14.43 5.02 2.74
CA PHE A 79 13.29 4.60 1.92
C PHE A 79 13.74 3.72 0.75
N GLN A 80 14.81 4.10 0.05
CA GLN A 80 15.38 3.27 -1.02
C GLN A 80 15.73 1.87 -0.51
N SER A 81 16.40 1.79 0.64
CA SER A 81 16.80 0.50 1.24
C SER A 81 15.59 -0.36 1.60
N ILE A 82 14.56 0.24 2.21
CA ILE A 82 13.31 -0.46 2.59
C ILE A 82 12.57 -0.95 1.35
N ILE A 83 12.41 -0.10 0.32
CA ILE A 83 11.71 -0.45 -0.92
C ILE A 83 12.44 -1.60 -1.62
N ASN A 84 13.75 -1.48 -1.81
CA ASN A 84 14.55 -2.49 -2.50
C ASN A 84 14.62 -3.81 -1.74
N ALA A 85 14.71 -3.78 -0.41
CA ALA A 85 14.58 -4.99 0.40
C ALA A 85 13.20 -5.62 0.24
N SER A 86 12.14 -4.81 0.24
CA SER A 86 10.77 -5.33 0.12
C SER A 86 10.50 -5.97 -1.24
N LEU A 87 11.04 -5.38 -2.32
CA LEU A 87 10.94 -5.92 -3.68
C LEU A 87 11.74 -7.21 -3.84
N ARG A 88 12.96 -7.29 -3.28
CA ARG A 88 13.83 -8.47 -3.37
C ARG A 88 13.31 -9.66 -2.56
N GLU A 89 12.85 -9.41 -1.34
CA GLU A 89 12.40 -10.47 -0.43
C GLU A 89 10.92 -10.83 -0.65
N GLY A 90 10.20 -10.08 -1.48
CA GLY A 90 8.74 -10.21 -1.64
C GLY A 90 7.98 -9.95 -0.33
N TYR A 91 8.58 -9.21 0.60
CA TYR A 91 8.07 -9.00 1.95
C TYR A 91 7.93 -7.52 2.28
N MET A 92 6.72 -7.10 2.63
CA MET A 92 6.45 -5.75 3.14
C MET A 92 6.11 -5.81 4.63
N PRO A 93 6.71 -4.96 5.50
CA PRO A 93 6.40 -4.91 6.92
C PRO A 93 4.91 -4.69 7.18
N PRO A 94 4.28 -5.38 8.16
CA PRO A 94 2.86 -5.23 8.46
C PRO A 94 2.42 -3.79 8.71
N ALA A 95 3.22 -3.00 9.43
CA ALA A 95 2.93 -1.59 9.71
C ALA A 95 2.79 -0.73 8.43
N LEU A 96 3.40 -1.13 7.32
CA LEU A 96 3.32 -0.42 6.03
C LEU A 96 2.21 -0.98 5.12
N LYS A 97 1.47 -2.01 5.56
CA LYS A 97 0.30 -2.57 4.87
C LYS A 97 -1.02 -2.02 5.39
N GLU A 98 -0.99 -1.28 6.49
CA GLU A 98 -2.17 -0.72 7.12
C GLU A 98 -2.43 0.71 6.63
N ALA A 99 -3.71 1.07 6.51
CA ALA A 99 -4.13 2.41 6.11
C ALA A 99 -5.35 2.87 6.91
N VAL A 100 -5.38 4.16 7.25
CA VAL A 100 -6.53 4.77 7.94
C VAL A 100 -7.51 5.32 6.91
N VAL A 101 -8.69 4.69 6.80
CA VAL A 101 -9.76 5.15 5.91
C VAL A 101 -10.71 6.09 6.66
N ARG A 102 -10.87 7.31 6.16
CA ARG A 102 -11.83 8.30 6.69
C ARG A 102 -12.86 8.65 5.62
N PRO A 103 -14.11 8.14 5.72
CA PRO A 103 -15.15 8.46 4.75
C PRO A 103 -15.52 9.95 4.85
N LEU A 104 -15.48 10.66 3.72
CA LEU A 104 -15.97 12.03 3.63
C LEU A 104 -17.48 11.99 3.33
N LEU A 105 -18.27 12.59 4.22
CA LEU A 105 -19.69 12.82 3.97
C LEU A 105 -19.85 14.10 3.18
N ASN A 106 -20.38 14.00 1.96
CA ASN A 106 -20.83 15.18 1.24
C ASN A 106 -21.99 15.84 2.02
N LYS A 107 -22.03 17.16 1.99
CA LYS A 107 -23.17 17.92 2.51
C LYS A 107 -24.44 17.49 1.72
N PRO A 108 -25.62 17.47 2.37
CA PRO A 108 -26.87 17.13 1.69
C PRO A 108 -27.22 18.12 0.58
#